data_AF-A0A966NBU3-F1
#
_entry.id   AF-A0A966NBU3-F1
#
_cell.length_a   1.000
_cell.length_b   1.000
_cell.length_c   1.000
_cell.angle_alpha   90.00
_cell.angle_beta   90.00
_cell.angle_gamma   90.00
#
_symmetry.space_group_name_H-M   'P 1'
#
loop_
_entity.id
_entity.type
_entity.pdbx_description
1 polymer ?
#
loop_
_entity_poly.entity_id
_entity_poly.type
_entity_poly.pdbx_seq_one_letter_code
_entity_poly.pdbx_strand_id
1 'polypeptide(L)'
;MSLYSEFLADAKEMVADFGVAGSCNSGAITFSCLISDPAVQTVLEAGGYCERTQYSVRLPAVTASWSQPDGSIGASAALLSGGAPIASLAQGKKIVAGGKTVRITTQTYKPGSAWITLVVIDDNQ
;
A
#
# COMPACT_ATOMS: atom_id res chain seq x y z
N MET A 1 -23.28 -13.55 -7.10
CA MET A 1 -22.00 -12.80 -7.14
C MET A 1 -22.02 -11.74 -6.04
N SER A 2 -20.96 -11.59 -5.25
CA SER A 2 -20.84 -10.45 -4.32
C SER A 2 -20.14 -9.30 -5.03
N LEU A 3 -20.59 -8.05 -4.87
CA LEU A 3 -19.94 -6.86 -5.45
C LEU A 3 -18.42 -6.78 -5.22
N TYR A 4 -17.90 -7.42 -4.17
CA TYR A 4 -16.45 -7.47 -3.89
C TYR A 4 -15.60 -7.99 -5.05
N SER A 5 -16.06 -9.01 -5.77
CA SER A 5 -15.28 -9.59 -6.86
C SER A 5 -15.13 -8.63 -8.04
N GLU A 6 -16.11 -7.75 -8.24
CA GLU A 6 -16.08 -6.71 -9.28
C GLU A 6 -15.11 -5.60 -8.86
N PHE A 7 -15.21 -5.08 -7.63
CA PHE A 7 -14.31 -4.03 -7.15
C PHE A 7 -12.84 -4.45 -7.06
N LEU A 8 -12.56 -5.72 -6.74
CA LEU A 8 -11.19 -6.22 -6.73
C LEU A 8 -10.62 -6.38 -8.15
N ALA A 9 -11.44 -6.73 -9.13
CA ALA A 9 -11.02 -6.77 -10.53
C ALA A 9 -10.68 -5.36 -11.01
N ASP A 10 -11.55 -4.37 -10.75
CA ASP A 10 -11.28 -2.96 -11.08
C ASP A 10 -9.99 -2.46 -10.41
N ALA A 11 -9.77 -2.79 -9.14
CA ALA A 11 -8.55 -2.42 -8.43
C ALA A 11 -7.29 -3.00 -9.07
N LYS A 12 -7.38 -4.24 -9.58
CA LYS A 12 -6.29 -4.91 -10.30
C LYS A 12 -6.01 -4.25 -11.65
N GLU A 13 -7.04 -3.85 -12.39
CA GLU A 13 -6.90 -3.10 -13.64
C GLU A 13 -6.28 -1.72 -13.40
N MET A 14 -6.73 -1.00 -12.37
CA MET A 14 -6.16 0.31 -12.02
C MET A 14 -4.66 0.25 -11.69
N VAL A 15 -4.20 -0.77 -10.96
CA VAL A 15 -2.75 -0.94 -10.70
C VAL A 15 -1.98 -1.50 -11.90
N ALA A 16 -2.67 -2.09 -12.89
CA ALA A 16 -2.02 -2.48 -14.14
C ALA A 16 -1.70 -1.27 -15.00
N ASP A 17 -2.60 -0.27 -15.04
CA ASP A 17 -2.41 0.93 -15.85
C ASP A 17 -1.51 1.98 -15.20
N PHE A 18 -1.65 2.18 -13.89
CA PHE A 18 -1.03 3.30 -13.16
C PHE A 18 -0.12 2.88 -12.01
N GLY A 19 0.06 1.57 -11.81
CA GLY A 19 0.79 1.05 -10.68
C GLY A 19 2.28 1.34 -10.73
N VAL A 20 2.86 1.50 -9.54
CA VAL A 20 4.29 1.52 -9.33
C VAL A 20 4.70 0.29 -8.52
N ALA A 21 5.92 -0.19 -8.75
CA ALA A 21 6.48 -1.31 -8.01
C ALA A 21 6.62 -0.96 -6.52
N GLY A 22 6.22 -1.89 -5.67
CA GLY A 22 6.39 -1.82 -4.23
C GLY A 22 6.86 -3.14 -3.64
N SER A 23 7.42 -3.07 -2.45
CA SER A 23 7.85 -4.25 -1.71
C SER A 23 7.86 -4.03 -0.21
N CYS A 24 7.78 -5.12 0.54
CA CYS A 24 7.99 -5.13 1.98
C CYS A 24 8.89 -6.31 2.37
N ASN A 25 9.31 -6.33 3.64
CA ASN A 25 10.21 -7.37 4.17
C ASN A 25 11.48 -7.54 3.32
N SER A 26 12.15 -6.41 3.00
CA SER A 26 13.38 -6.38 2.20
C SER A 26 13.25 -7.05 0.81
N GLY A 27 12.08 -6.94 0.17
CA GLY A 27 11.84 -7.50 -1.16
C GLY A 27 11.24 -8.90 -1.16
N ALA A 28 11.03 -9.54 0.00
CA ALA A 28 10.44 -10.88 0.06
C ALA A 28 8.98 -10.91 -0.43
N ILE A 29 8.24 -9.81 -0.26
CA ILE A 29 6.89 -9.65 -0.79
C ILE A 29 6.91 -8.41 -1.70
N THR A 30 6.59 -8.63 -2.98
CA THR A 30 6.52 -7.58 -4.01
C THR A 30 5.09 -7.42 -4.50
N PHE A 31 4.73 -6.20 -4.91
CA PHE A 31 3.38 -5.87 -5.35
C PHE A 31 3.38 -4.63 -6.23
N SER A 32 2.31 -4.47 -7.02
CA SER A 32 1.97 -3.21 -7.68
C SER A 32 1.03 -2.39 -6.79
N CYS A 33 1.29 -1.09 -6.66
CA CYS A 33 0.52 -0.19 -5.81
C CYS A 33 0.36 1.19 -6.45
N LEU A 34 -0.66 1.93 -6.03
CA LEU A 34 -0.79 3.35 -6.37
C LEU A 34 -0.17 4.17 -5.25
N ILE A 35 0.59 5.21 -5.60
CA ILE A 35 1.13 6.20 -4.67
C ILE A 35 0.57 7.58 -5.02
N SER A 36 0.10 8.32 -4.02
CA SER A 36 -0.36 9.69 -4.22
C SER A 36 0.81 10.66 -4.39
N ASP A 37 0.49 11.85 -4.88
CA ASP A 37 1.37 13.01 -4.72
C ASP A 37 1.68 13.27 -3.23
N PRO A 38 2.84 13.87 -2.91
CA PRO A 38 3.19 14.26 -1.55
C PRO A 38 2.22 15.30 -1.01
N ALA A 39 1.77 15.12 0.23
CA ALA A 39 1.02 16.09 1.00
C ALA A 39 1.84 16.53 2.22
N VAL A 40 2.06 17.84 2.37
CA VAL A 40 2.72 18.39 3.57
C VAL A 40 1.68 18.57 4.66
N GLN A 41 1.93 18.00 5.83
CA GLN A 41 1.08 18.16 7.01
C GLN A 41 1.88 18.75 8.17
N THR A 42 1.27 19.67 8.91
CA THR A 42 1.83 20.16 10.16
C THR A 42 1.53 19.18 11.30
N VAL A 43 2.56 18.81 12.05
CA VAL A 43 2.44 17.90 13.20
C VAL A 43 3.06 18.56 14.42
N LEU A 44 2.42 18.39 15.58
CA LEU A 44 2.94 18.85 16.85
C LEU A 44 3.92 17.81 17.41
N GLU A 45 5.17 18.19 17.56
CA GLU A 45 6.22 17.38 18.16
C GLU A 45 6.80 18.05 19.41
N ALA A 46 7.64 17.32 20.14
CA ALA A 46 8.37 17.84 21.30
C ALA A 46 9.43 18.86 20.84
N GLY A 47 8.97 20.09 20.57
CA GLY A 47 9.77 21.15 19.95
C GLY A 47 8.93 22.17 19.19
N GLY A 48 7.66 21.90 18.94
CA GLY A 48 6.73 22.80 18.25
C GLY A 48 6.06 22.14 17.05
N TYR A 49 5.53 22.96 16.15
CA TYR A 49 4.95 22.49 14.90
C TYR A 49 6.06 22.24 13.87
N CYS A 50 6.11 21.02 13.35
CA CYS A 50 7.02 20.61 12.28
C CYS A 50 6.21 20.22 11.04
N GLU A 51 6.78 20.42 9.86
CA GLU A 51 6.20 19.97 8.60
C GLU A 51 6.66 18.53 8.33
N ARG A 52 5.71 17.68 7.90
CA ARG A 52 5.98 16.29 7.55
C ARG A 52 5.35 15.96 6.22
N THR A 53 6.15 15.36 5.33
CA THR A 53 5.66 14.93 4.01
C THR A 53 5.03 13.55 4.13
N GLN A 54 3.76 13.44 3.73
CA GLN A 54 2.99 12.21 3.74
C GLN A 54 2.57 11.79 2.33
N TYR A 55 2.42 10.48 2.16
CA TYR A 55 1.90 9.86 0.95
C TYR A 55 0.82 8.86 1.34
N SER A 56 -0.13 8.64 0.43
CA SER A 56 -1.05 7.52 0.51
C SER A 56 -0.62 6.44 -0.47
N VAL A 57 -0.39 5.22 0.03
CA VAL A 57 -0.13 4.04 -0.80
C VAL A 57 -1.37 3.15 -0.77
N ARG A 58 -1.94 2.85 -1.93
CA ARG A 58 -3.11 1.97 -2.07
C ARG A 58 -2.70 0.66 -2.73
N LEU A 59 -3.04 -0.44 -2.08
CA LEU A 59 -2.76 -1.80 -2.53
C LEU A 59 -4.06 -2.56 -2.74
N PRO A 60 -4.20 -3.37 -3.81
CA PRO A 60 -5.32 -4.28 -3.95
C PRO A 60 -5.38 -5.28 -2.80
N ALA A 61 -6.55 -5.50 -2.22
CA ALA A 61 -6.78 -6.38 -1.08
C ALA A 61 -6.84 -7.87 -1.49
N VAL A 62 -5.74 -8.37 -2.05
CA VAL A 62 -5.63 -9.73 -2.58
C VAL A 62 -5.32 -10.75 -1.50
N THR A 63 -6.00 -11.89 -1.54
CA THR A 63 -5.80 -13.02 -0.62
C THR A 63 -4.88 -14.11 -1.17
N ALA A 64 -4.34 -13.90 -2.37
CA ALA A 64 -3.39 -14.80 -3.04
C ALA A 64 -2.51 -13.99 -4.00
N SER A 65 -1.42 -14.61 -4.46
CA SER A 65 -0.58 -14.03 -5.51
C SER A 65 -1.33 -13.94 -6.83
N TRP A 66 -0.93 -12.99 -7.67
CA TRP A 66 -1.45 -12.83 -9.03
C TRP A 66 -0.47 -12.05 -9.91
N SER A 67 -0.58 -12.26 -11.22
CA SER A 67 0.20 -11.55 -12.24
C SER A 67 -0.68 -10.55 -12.99
N GLN A 68 -0.08 -9.43 -13.37
CA GLN A 68 -0.70 -8.43 -14.24
C GLN A 68 -0.85 -8.95 -15.68
N PRO A 69 -1.68 -8.31 -16.52
CA PRO A 69 -1.87 -8.74 -17.92
C PRO A 69 -0.59 -8.74 -18.76
N ASP A 70 0.38 -7.89 -18.42
CA ASP A 70 1.70 -7.81 -19.07
C ASP A 70 2.69 -8.91 -18.62
N GLY A 71 2.27 -9.78 -17.68
CA GLY A 71 3.08 -10.84 -17.10
C GLY A 71 3.92 -10.44 -15.89
N SER A 72 3.93 -9.15 -15.53
CA SER A 72 4.61 -8.66 -14.33
C SER A 72 3.86 -9.07 -13.05
N ILE A 73 4.49 -8.90 -11.89
CA ILE A 73 3.88 -9.27 -10.61
C ILE A 73 2.87 -8.21 -10.18
N GLY A 74 1.62 -8.61 -9.98
CA GLY A 74 0.61 -7.77 -9.34
C GLY A 74 0.71 -7.85 -7.82
N ALA A 75 0.85 -9.07 -7.28
CA ALA A 75 1.32 -9.32 -5.92
C ALA A 75 1.97 -10.71 -5.85
N SER A 76 3.15 -10.82 -5.23
CA SER A 76 3.87 -12.10 -5.11
C SER A 76 3.31 -13.02 -4.02
N ALA A 77 2.48 -12.48 -3.13
CA ALA A 77 1.81 -13.19 -2.05
C ALA A 77 0.47 -12.52 -1.71
N ALA A 78 -0.28 -13.11 -0.78
CA ALA A 78 -1.45 -12.47 -0.20
C ALA A 78 -1.04 -11.17 0.54
N LEU A 79 -1.79 -10.08 0.30
CA LEU A 79 -1.66 -8.81 1.02
C LEU A 79 -2.76 -8.65 2.10
N LEU A 80 -3.82 -9.44 1.97
CA LEU A 80 -4.91 -9.60 2.94
C LEU A 80 -4.97 -11.05 3.41
N SER A 81 -4.99 -11.29 4.72
CA SER A 81 -5.12 -12.62 5.31
C SER A 81 -6.01 -12.58 6.56
N GLY A 82 -6.93 -13.54 6.70
CA GLY A 82 -7.85 -13.58 7.84
C GLY A 82 -8.75 -12.34 7.98
N GLY A 83 -9.01 -11.61 6.89
CA GLY A 83 -9.82 -10.38 6.91
C GLY A 83 -9.07 -9.11 7.34
N ALA A 84 -7.75 -9.17 7.51
CA ALA A 84 -6.90 -8.03 7.83
C ALA A 84 -5.67 -7.96 6.91
N PRO A 85 -5.06 -6.78 6.70
CA PRO A 85 -3.80 -6.69 5.99
C PRO A 85 -2.70 -7.48 6.69
N ILE A 86 -1.75 -8.05 5.92
CA ILE A 86 -0.65 -8.83 6.48
C ILE A 86 0.23 -8.00 7.44
N ALA A 87 0.90 -8.68 8.38
CA ALA A 87 1.75 -8.05 9.40
C ALA A 87 2.88 -7.19 8.82
N SER A 88 3.34 -7.48 7.60
CA SER A 88 4.35 -6.69 6.89
C SER A 88 3.84 -5.30 6.46
N LEU A 89 2.52 -5.10 6.41
CA LEU A 89 1.86 -3.82 6.13
C LEU A 89 1.33 -3.13 7.40
N ALA A 90 1.73 -3.61 8.59
CA ALA A 90 1.32 -3.02 9.85
C ALA A 90 1.96 -1.64 10.07
N GLN A 91 1.34 -0.83 10.92
CA GLN A 91 1.90 0.45 11.37
C GLN A 91 3.33 0.26 11.93
N GLY A 92 4.21 1.22 11.64
CA GLY A 92 5.62 1.21 12.02
C GLY A 92 6.52 0.37 11.11
N LYS A 93 5.96 -0.45 10.20
CA LYS A 93 6.75 -1.19 9.22
C LYS A 93 7.26 -0.27 8.11
N LYS A 94 8.38 -0.68 7.51
CA LYS A 94 8.98 -0.02 6.35
C LYS A 94 8.63 -0.79 5.09
N ILE A 95 8.33 -0.04 4.03
CA ILE A 95 8.10 -0.58 2.69
C ILE A 95 8.86 0.26 1.67
N VAL A 96 9.02 -0.29 0.48
CA VAL A 96 9.41 0.48 -0.70
C VAL A 96 8.17 0.66 -1.56
N ALA A 97 7.90 1.88 -2.04
CA ALA A 97 6.84 2.17 -3.00
C ALA A 97 7.35 3.18 -4.04
N GLY A 98 7.33 2.81 -5.32
CA GLY A 98 7.82 3.65 -6.41
C GLY A 98 9.30 4.04 -6.24
N GLY A 99 10.13 3.13 -5.72
CA GLY A 99 11.54 3.36 -5.44
C GLY A 99 11.85 4.17 -4.17
N LYS A 100 10.83 4.61 -3.42
CA LYS A 100 11.00 5.34 -2.15
C LYS A 100 10.88 4.42 -0.94
N THR A 101 11.82 4.50 -0.01
CA THR A 101 11.71 3.84 1.30
C THR A 101 10.86 4.69 2.23
N VAL A 102 9.74 4.14 2.67
CA VAL A 102 8.75 4.86 3.47
C VAL A 102 8.34 4.05 4.69
N ARG A 103 7.92 4.74 5.75
CA ARG A 103 7.42 4.14 6.98
C ARG A 103 5.91 4.30 7.09
N ILE A 104 5.21 3.22 7.40
CA ILE A 104 3.76 3.21 7.58
C ILE A 104 3.40 3.90 8.90
N THR A 105 2.69 5.02 8.83
CA THR A 105 2.19 5.73 10.00
C THR A 105 0.78 5.32 10.35
N THR A 106 -0.03 4.95 9.35
CA THR A 106 -1.40 4.45 9.55
C THR A 106 -1.72 3.40 8.49
N GLN A 107 -2.45 2.36 8.89
CA GLN A 107 -3.00 1.34 7.99
C GLN A 107 -4.53 1.35 8.12
N THR A 108 -5.23 1.41 7.00
CA THR A 108 -6.70 1.37 6.96
C THR A 108 -7.18 0.31 5.99
N TYR A 109 -8.05 -0.58 6.48
CA TYR A 109 -8.78 -1.55 5.67
C TYR A 109 -10.19 -1.72 6.23
N LYS A 110 -11.20 -1.46 5.40
CA LYS A 110 -12.59 -1.78 5.73
C LYS A 110 -12.88 -3.22 5.25
N PRO A 111 -13.49 -4.09 6.06
CA PRO A 111 -13.90 -5.42 5.61
C PRO A 111 -14.73 -5.36 4.32
N GLY A 112 -14.31 -6.11 3.31
CA GLY A 112 -14.94 -6.09 1.98
C GLY A 112 -14.55 -4.91 1.10
N SER A 113 -13.49 -4.15 1.44
CA SER A 113 -12.87 -3.17 0.54
C SER A 113 -11.93 -3.85 -0.45
N ALA A 114 -11.94 -3.43 -1.71
CA ALA A 114 -10.93 -3.87 -2.69
C ALA A 114 -9.54 -3.29 -2.44
N TRP A 115 -9.42 -2.33 -1.52
CA TRP A 115 -8.21 -1.57 -1.24
C TRP A 115 -7.80 -1.63 0.22
N ILE A 116 -6.50 -1.86 0.42
CA ILE A 116 -5.75 -1.54 1.63
C ILE A 116 -5.12 -0.17 1.42
N THR A 117 -5.32 0.76 2.37
CA THR A 117 -4.74 2.11 2.28
C THR A 117 -3.73 2.29 3.40
N LEU A 118 -2.52 2.69 3.03
CA LEU A 118 -1.43 3.00 3.94
C LEU A 118 -1.16 4.50 3.86
N VAL A 119 -1.09 5.15 5.01
CA VAL A 119 -0.49 6.48 5.13
C VAL A 119 0.97 6.25 5.49
N VAL A 120 1.86 6.87 4.74
CA VAL A 120 3.30 6.67 4.88
C VAL A 120 4.05 7.99 4.89
N ILE A 121 5.19 8.01 5.54
CA ILE A 121 6.14 9.13 5.56
C ILE A 121 7.49 8.66 5.03
N ASP A 122 8.35 9.59 4.62
CA ASP A 122 9.75 9.25 4.34
C ASP A 122 10.40 8.63 5.58
N ASP A 123 11.16 7.55 5.40
CA ASP A 123 11.76 6.84 6.53
C ASP A 123 12.90 7.61 7.21
N ASN A 124 13.46 8.61 6.52
CA ASN A 124 14.53 9.47 7.01
C ASN A 124 14.03 10.75 7.72
N GLN A 125 12.71 10.94 7.83
CA GLN A 125 12.10 12.03 8.62
C GLN A 125 11.67 11.53 10.00
#